data_AF-F2RY72-F1
#
_entry.id   AF-F2RY72-F1
#
_cell.length_a   1.000
_cell.length_b   1.000
_cell.length_c   1.000
_cell.angle_alpha   90.00
_cell.angle_beta   90.00
_cell.angle_gamma   90.00
#
_symmetry.space_group_name_H-M   'P 1'
#
loop_
_entity.id
_entity.type
_entity.pdbx_description
1 polymer ?
#
loop_
_entity_poly.entity_id
_entity_poly.type
_entity_poly.pdbx_seq_one_letter_code
_entity_poly.pdbx_strand_id
1 'polypeptide(L)'
;MSFLANQLVVGFSLPLPHGLFCDEWDENNKFSYGQKERNSLFHRLFSLFPSANPNQGAKGWTKPYWYIVAALIEADLSPSQVDRKIQQLFEAVKAIQQTQEDSLRRHPQVQSKRRRLLKSCGGFLRHLSPSKRGERSISPQRREPREPMNDT
;
A
#
# COMPACT_ATOMS: atom_id res chain seq x y z
N MET A 1 15.84 -1.77 -5.95
CA MET A 1 15.10 -0.50 -6.04
C MET A 1 15.16 0.08 -7.45
N SER A 2 16.34 0.15 -8.06
CA SER A 2 16.53 0.53 -9.47
C SER A 2 15.63 -0.24 -10.45
N PHE A 3 15.40 -1.53 -10.20
CA PHE A 3 14.44 -2.33 -10.96
C PHE A 3 13.04 -1.71 -11.04
N LEU A 4 12.50 -1.22 -9.93
CA LEU A 4 11.17 -0.58 -9.90
C LEU A 4 11.18 0.73 -10.70
N ALA A 5 12.24 1.53 -10.58
CA ALA A 5 12.39 2.76 -11.33
C ALA A 5 12.47 2.48 -12.85
N ASN A 6 13.24 1.47 -13.26
CA ASN A 6 13.30 1.02 -14.65
C ASN A 6 11.94 0.54 -15.15
N GLN A 7 11.21 -0.24 -14.34
CA GLN A 7 9.86 -0.72 -14.69
C GLN A 7 8.89 0.44 -14.88
N LEU A 8 8.96 1.48 -14.05
CA LEU A 8 8.13 2.67 -14.19
C LEU A 8 8.51 3.48 -15.44
N VAL A 9 9.79 3.76 -15.67
CA VAL A 9 10.25 4.51 -16.84
C VAL A 9 9.85 3.80 -18.13
N VAL A 10 10.18 2.51 -18.28
CA VAL A 10 9.86 1.73 -19.47
C VAL A 10 8.35 1.49 -19.60
N GLY A 11 7.69 1.14 -18.49
CA GLY A 11 6.25 0.84 -18.48
C GLY A 11 5.37 2.03 -18.82
N PHE A 12 5.85 3.26 -18.59
CA PHE A 12 5.18 4.49 -18.99
C PHE A 12 5.74 5.13 -20.27
N SER A 13 6.55 4.40 -21.04
CA SER A 13 7.14 4.86 -22.30
C SER A 13 7.93 6.17 -22.16
N LEU A 14 8.58 6.35 -21.01
CA LEU A 14 9.54 7.42 -20.81
C LEU A 14 10.91 6.98 -21.38
N PRO A 15 11.71 7.91 -21.92
CA PRO A 15 13.05 7.61 -22.39
C PRO A 15 13.93 7.19 -21.21
N LEU A 16 14.90 6.32 -21.51
CA LEU A 16 15.97 6.03 -20.56
C LEU A 16 16.87 7.26 -20.47
N PRO A 17 17.08 7.84 -19.28
CA PRO A 17 18.00 8.94 -19.07
C PRO A 17 19.39 8.62 -19.63
N HIS A 18 19.85 9.40 -20.60
CA HIS A 18 21.11 9.21 -21.30
C HIS A 18 21.25 7.81 -21.94
N GLY A 19 20.12 7.13 -22.23
CA GLY A 19 20.10 5.77 -22.75
C GLY A 19 20.48 4.68 -21.73
N LEU A 20 20.58 4.99 -20.44
CA LEU A 20 21.08 4.08 -19.40
C LEU A 20 19.97 3.62 -18.46
N PHE A 21 20.11 2.42 -17.91
CA PHE A 21 19.24 1.95 -16.82
C PHE A 21 19.63 2.62 -15.49
N CYS A 22 18.68 2.63 -14.54
CA CYS A 22 18.87 3.25 -13.22
C CYS A 22 20.09 2.69 -12.45
N ASP A 23 20.51 1.45 -12.68
CA ASP A 23 21.70 0.88 -12.03
C ASP A 23 22.99 1.50 -12.58
N GLU A 24 23.03 1.79 -13.88
CA GLU A 24 24.18 2.31 -14.62
C GLU A 24 24.25 3.84 -14.63
N TRP A 25 23.10 4.50 -14.48
CA TRP A 25 22.99 5.95 -14.49
C TRP A 25 23.71 6.58 -13.28
N ASP A 26 24.54 7.61 -13.47
CA ASP A 26 25.18 8.32 -12.35
C ASP A 26 24.21 9.37 -11.76
N GLU A 27 24.03 9.36 -10.44
CA GLU A 27 23.20 10.35 -9.74
C GLU A 27 23.73 11.79 -9.96
N ASN A 28 25.04 11.97 -10.17
CA ASN A 28 25.63 13.27 -10.48
C ASN A 28 25.16 13.84 -11.82
N ASN A 29 24.66 13.01 -12.73
CA ASN A 29 24.10 13.48 -14.00
C ASN A 29 22.87 14.37 -13.77
N LYS A 30 22.23 14.33 -12.59
CA LYS A 30 21.14 15.27 -12.28
C LYS A 30 21.55 16.75 -12.39
N PHE A 31 22.85 17.06 -12.29
CA PHE A 31 23.41 18.41 -12.44
C PHE A 31 23.50 18.92 -13.87
N SER A 32 23.30 18.07 -14.87
CA SER A 32 23.19 18.52 -16.27
C SER A 32 21.85 19.19 -16.58
N TYR A 33 20.80 18.93 -15.78
CA TYR A 33 19.47 19.51 -15.98
C TYR A 33 19.26 20.85 -15.26
N GLY A 34 18.34 21.66 -15.81
CA GLY A 34 17.94 22.93 -15.24
C GLY A 34 17.49 22.81 -13.78
N GLN A 35 18.10 23.61 -12.89
CA GLN A 35 17.89 23.49 -11.44
C GLN A 35 16.44 23.66 -11.01
N LYS A 36 15.74 24.65 -11.59
CA LYS A 36 14.35 24.96 -11.24
C LYS A 36 13.41 23.83 -11.62
N GLU A 37 13.58 23.30 -12.82
CA GLU A 37 12.75 22.23 -13.38
C GLU A 37 12.93 20.91 -12.61
N ARG A 38 14.19 20.45 -12.46
CA ARG A 38 14.48 19.20 -11.75
C ARG A 38 13.99 19.22 -10.30
N ASN A 39 14.14 20.36 -9.59
CA ASN A 39 13.70 20.47 -8.21
C ASN A 39 12.17 20.48 -8.12
N SER A 40 11.49 21.16 -9.05
CA SER A 40 10.03 21.14 -9.12
C SER A 40 9.50 19.72 -9.31
N LEU A 41 10.04 18.97 -10.27
CA LEU A 41 9.66 17.58 -10.51
C LEU A 41 10.00 16.68 -9.32
N PHE A 42 11.18 16.84 -8.72
CA PHE A 42 11.57 16.07 -7.55
C PHE A 42 10.59 16.26 -6.39
N HIS A 43 10.18 17.49 -6.09
CA HIS A 43 9.19 17.74 -5.02
C HIS A 43 7.84 17.11 -5.32
N ARG A 44 7.40 17.14 -6.58
CA ARG A 44 6.14 16.52 -7.00
C ARG A 44 6.18 14.99 -6.90
N LEU A 45 7.36 14.41 -7.11
CA LEU A 45 7.58 12.96 -7.03
C LEU A 45 7.99 12.48 -5.64
N PHE A 46 8.28 13.36 -4.67
CA PHE A 46 8.86 12.98 -3.37
C PHE A 46 8.02 11.95 -2.59
N SER A 47 6.71 11.90 -2.85
CA SER A 47 5.78 10.95 -2.23
C SER A 47 5.51 9.70 -3.07
N LEU A 48 6.19 9.52 -4.20
CA LEU A 48 5.96 8.40 -5.13
C LEU A 48 6.33 7.06 -4.49
N PHE A 49 7.47 6.99 -3.78
CA PHE A 49 7.91 5.77 -3.09
C PHE A 49 7.69 5.89 -1.56
N PRO A 50 7.43 4.77 -0.87
CA PRO A 50 7.25 4.76 0.58
C PRO A 50 8.54 5.18 1.30
N SER A 51 8.40 5.60 2.56
CA SER A 51 9.55 5.90 3.42
C SER A 51 10.53 4.72 3.44
N ALA A 52 11.81 5.02 3.23
CA ALA A 52 12.85 4.00 3.24
C ALA A 52 12.78 3.22 4.56
N ASN A 53 12.80 1.89 4.48
CA ASN A 53 12.89 1.03 5.65
C ASN A 53 14.19 1.38 6.40
N PRO A 54 14.29 1.29 7.74
CA PRO A 54 15.50 1.67 8.48
C PRO A 54 16.77 0.94 8.00
N ASN A 55 16.62 -0.27 7.47
CA ASN A 55 17.69 -1.09 6.90
C ASN A 55 18.14 -0.66 5.49
N GLN A 56 17.41 0.26 4.85
CA GLN A 56 17.63 0.72 3.47
C GLN A 56 18.36 2.07 3.41
N GLY A 57 18.48 2.76 4.56
CA GLY A 57 19.09 4.09 4.68
C GLY A 57 18.32 5.20 3.95
N ALA A 58 18.54 6.45 4.34
CA ALA A 58 17.91 7.62 3.71
C ALA A 58 18.26 7.78 2.21
N LYS A 59 19.29 7.07 1.73
CA LYS A 59 19.79 7.13 0.35
C LYS A 59 19.13 6.14 -0.62
N GLY A 60 18.38 5.16 -0.13
CA GLY A 60 17.92 4.03 -0.96
C GLY A 60 17.02 4.40 -2.14
N TRP A 61 16.28 5.51 -2.01
CA TRP A 61 15.38 6.00 -3.06
C TRP A 61 15.90 7.21 -3.83
N THR A 62 16.97 7.84 -3.35
CA THR A 62 17.46 9.11 -3.91
C THR A 62 17.83 8.97 -5.38
N LYS A 63 18.63 7.95 -5.73
CA LYS A 63 19.01 7.67 -7.12
C LYS A 63 17.78 7.33 -8.00
N PRO A 64 16.90 6.38 -7.62
CA PRO A 64 15.63 6.13 -8.32
C PRO A 64 14.77 7.38 -8.57
N TYR A 65 14.67 8.28 -7.58
CA TYR A 65 13.92 9.53 -7.75
C TYR A 65 14.51 10.42 -8.82
N TRP A 66 15.82 10.68 -8.74
CA TRP A 66 16.49 11.53 -9.72
C TRP A 66 16.50 10.91 -11.12
N TYR A 67 16.56 9.58 -11.21
CA TYR A 67 16.43 8.85 -12.46
C TYR A 67 15.06 9.08 -13.12
N ILE A 68 13.96 8.99 -12.36
CA ILE A 68 12.62 9.25 -12.90
C ILE A 68 12.45 10.73 -13.28
N VAL A 69 13.00 11.65 -12.47
CA VAL A 69 13.02 13.09 -12.80
C VAL A 69 13.74 13.32 -14.12
N ALA A 70 14.93 12.74 -14.30
CA ALA A 70 15.69 12.82 -15.53
C ALA A 70 14.88 12.29 -16.73
N ALA A 71 14.20 11.15 -16.57
CA ALA A 71 13.39 10.56 -17.63
C ALA A 71 12.21 11.45 -18.03
N LEU A 72 11.59 12.16 -17.07
CA LEU A 72 10.51 13.11 -17.35
C LEU A 72 11.00 14.37 -18.07
N ILE A 73 12.22 14.84 -17.76
CA ILE A 73 12.83 15.99 -18.43
C ILE A 73 13.23 15.61 -19.86
N GLU A 74 13.93 14.49 -20.04
CA GLU A 74 14.35 14.00 -21.37
C GLU A 74 13.17 13.61 -22.27
N ALA A 75 11.99 13.33 -21.70
CA ALA A 75 10.78 13.06 -22.47
C ALA A 75 10.23 14.29 -23.22
N ASP A 76 10.72 15.50 -22.90
CA ASP A 76 10.34 16.78 -23.52
C ASP A 76 8.83 16.95 -23.66
N LEU A 77 8.12 16.65 -22.57
CA LEU A 77 6.67 16.65 -22.52
C LEU A 77 6.13 18.04 -22.20
N SER A 78 4.97 18.38 -22.77
CA SER A 78 4.24 19.59 -22.34
C SER A 78 3.83 19.48 -20.86
N PRO A 79 3.64 20.61 -20.14
CA PRO A 79 3.31 20.59 -18.72
C PRO A 79 2.10 19.71 -18.36
N SER A 80 1.06 19.73 -19.20
CA SER A 80 -0.15 18.90 -18.98
C SER A 80 0.12 17.40 -19.17
N GLN A 81 1.04 17.03 -20.07
CA GLN A 81 1.47 15.64 -20.26
C GLN A 81 2.34 15.17 -19.09
N VAL A 82 3.23 16.03 -18.59
CA VAL A 82 4.02 15.76 -17.37
C VAL A 82 3.09 15.49 -16.19
N ASP A 83 2.05 16.32 -16.01
CA ASP A 83 1.08 16.15 -14.92
C ASP A 83 0.36 14.80 -15.00
N ARG A 84 -0.11 14.44 -16.19
CA ARG A 84 -0.75 13.13 -16.43
C ARG A 84 0.21 11.98 -16.16
N LYS A 85 1.47 12.07 -16.62
CA LYS A 85 2.48 11.03 -16.38
C LYS A 85 2.77 10.86 -14.90
N ILE A 86 2.90 11.96 -14.16
CA ILE A 86 3.10 11.92 -12.71
C ILE A 86 1.92 11.21 -12.04
N GLN A 87 0.68 11.57 -12.36
CA GLN A 87 -0.50 10.89 -11.81
C GLN A 87 -0.49 9.39 -12.09
N GLN A 88 -0.20 9.00 -13.34
CA GLN A 88 -0.09 7.59 -13.74
C GLN A 88 0.99 6.83 -12.96
N LEU A 89 2.15 7.46 -12.72
CA LEU A 89 3.22 6.88 -11.91
C LEU A 89 2.75 6.60 -10.48
N PHE A 90 2.02 7.55 -9.86
CA PHE A 90 1.47 7.37 -8.52
C PHE A 90 0.45 6.23 -8.44
N GLU A 91 -0.45 6.16 -9.42
CA GLU A 91 -1.43 5.06 -9.51
C GLU A 91 -0.74 3.71 -9.67
N ALA A 92 0.29 3.62 -10.50
CA ALA A 92 1.05 2.40 -10.73
C ALA A 92 1.76 1.91 -9.47
N VAL A 93 2.44 2.81 -8.76
CA VAL A 93 3.13 2.43 -7.51
C VAL A 93 2.12 1.97 -6.47
N LYS A 94 0.96 2.62 -6.36
CA LYS A 94 -0.12 2.18 -5.48
C LYS A 94 -0.64 0.79 -5.85
N ALA A 95 -0.85 0.51 -7.14
CA ALA A 95 -1.30 -0.80 -7.61
C ALA A 95 -0.27 -1.91 -7.31
N ILE A 96 1.02 -1.62 -7.50
CA ILE A 96 2.12 -2.53 -7.16
C ILE A 96 2.14 -2.83 -5.66
N GLN A 97 1.98 -1.80 -4.81
CA GLN A 97 1.92 -1.96 -3.36
C GLN A 97 0.72 -2.80 -2.91
N GLN A 98 -0.46 -2.55 -3.47
CA GLN A 98 -1.67 -3.33 -3.16
C GLN A 98 -1.49 -4.80 -3.55
N THR A 99 -0.91 -5.06 -4.73
CA THR A 99 -0.64 -6.42 -5.19
C THR A 99 0.35 -7.16 -4.28
N GLN A 100 1.39 -6.48 -3.80
CA GLN A 100 2.32 -7.04 -2.82
C GLN A 100 1.66 -7.31 -1.46
N GLU A 101 0.83 -6.38 -0.97
CA GLU A 101 0.10 -6.58 0.29
C GLU A 101 -0.87 -7.76 0.21
N ASP A 102 -1.64 -7.88 -0.88
CA ASP A 102 -2.56 -8.99 -1.08
C ASP A 102 -1.84 -10.33 -1.20
N SER A 103 -0.67 -10.35 -1.85
CA SER A 103 0.19 -11.53 -1.92
C SER A 103 0.68 -11.95 -0.53
N LEU A 104 1.10 -10.99 0.30
CA LEU A 104 1.51 -11.24 1.69
C LEU A 104 0.34 -11.71 2.56
N ARG A 105 -0.85 -11.14 2.40
CA ARG A 105 -2.08 -11.58 3.10
C ARG A 105 -2.48 -13.01 2.74
N ARG A 106 -2.23 -13.42 1.49
CA ARG A 106 -2.50 -14.79 1.00
C ARG A 106 -1.36 -15.76 1.32
N HIS A 107 -0.22 -15.27 1.83
CA HIS A 107 0.92 -16.12 2.12
C HIS A 107 0.63 -17.10 3.27
N PRO A 108 0.80 -18.43 3.09
CA PRO A 108 0.39 -19.45 4.07
C PRO A 108 1.01 -19.25 5.45
N GLN A 109 2.26 -18.80 5.52
CA GLN A 109 2.94 -18.54 6.79
C GLN A 109 2.34 -17.33 7.55
N VAL A 110 1.92 -16.29 6.83
CA VAL A 110 1.29 -15.09 7.42
C VAL A 110 -0.10 -15.45 7.96
N GLN A 111 -0.88 -16.22 7.20
CA GLN A 111 -2.18 -16.72 7.65
C GLN A 111 -2.06 -17.66 8.87
N SER A 112 -1.07 -18.56 8.87
CA SER A 112 -0.81 -19.45 10.00
C SER A 112 -0.42 -18.67 11.27
N LYS A 113 0.50 -17.69 11.16
CA LYS A 113 0.86 -16.79 12.27
C LYS A 113 -0.35 -15.99 12.76
N ARG A 114 -1.13 -15.38 11.87
CA ARG A 114 -2.36 -14.64 12.22
C ARG A 114 -3.38 -15.53 12.92
N ARG A 115 -3.58 -16.77 12.45
CA ARG A 115 -4.44 -17.77 13.09
C ARG A 115 -3.94 -18.15 14.48
N ARG A 116 -2.63 -18.31 14.69
CA ARG A 116 -2.04 -18.58 16.02
C ARG A 116 -2.22 -17.40 16.97
N LEU A 117 -1.99 -16.17 16.51
CA LEU A 117 -2.22 -14.96 17.31
C LEU A 117 -3.69 -14.80 17.69
N LEU A 118 -4.62 -14.96 16.74
CA LEU A 118 -6.06 -14.93 17.02
C LEU A 118 -6.48 -16.03 18.01
N LYS A 119 -5.90 -17.23 17.91
CA LYS A 119 -6.11 -18.30 18.91
C LYS A 119 -5.55 -17.93 20.28
N SER A 120 -4.39 -17.28 20.35
CA SER A 120 -3.76 -16.82 21.59
C SER A 120 -4.57 -15.71 22.27
N CYS A 121 -5.02 -14.71 21.52
CA CYS A 121 -5.84 -13.61 22.04
C CYS A 121 -7.29 -14.06 22.34
N GLY A 122 -7.86 -14.95 21.53
CA GLY A 122 -9.18 -15.55 21.77
C GLY A 122 -9.21 -16.59 22.89
N GLY A 123 -8.04 -17.12 23.29
CA GLY A 123 -7.87 -17.87 24.55
C GLY A 123 -7.94 -16.94 25.76
N PHE A 124 -7.28 -15.79 25.68
CA PHE A 124 -7.26 -14.79 26.75
C PHE A 124 -8.66 -14.18 27.02
N LEU A 125 -9.47 -13.94 25.98
CA LEU A 125 -10.83 -13.42 26.14
C LEU A 125 -11.85 -14.47 26.63
N ARG A 126 -11.58 -15.77 26.47
CA ARG A 126 -12.47 -16.83 27.00
C ARG A 126 -12.38 -16.98 28.52
N HIS A 127 -11.34 -16.45 29.15
CA HIS A 127 -11.24 -16.41 30.62
C HIS A 127 -11.93 -15.20 31.26
N LEU A 128 -12.45 -14.26 30.46
CA LEU A 128 -13.15 -13.06 30.95
C LEU A 128 -14.67 -13.11 30.76
N SER A 129 -15.23 -14.24 30.36
CA SER A 129 -16.68 -14.46 30.43
C SER A 129 -17.01 -15.30 31.66
N PRO A 130 -17.61 -14.73 32.73
CA PRO A 130 -18.15 -15.53 33.80
C PRO A 130 -19.34 -16.34 33.27
N SER A 131 -19.12 -17.63 33.09
CA SER A 131 -20.17 -18.62 32.90
C SER A 131 -21.01 -18.70 34.17
N LYS A 132 -22.15 -17.99 34.23
CA LYS A 132 -23.20 -18.30 35.21
C LYS A 132 -24.02 -19.49 34.69
N ARG A 133 -23.68 -20.69 35.15
CA ARG A 133 -24.51 -21.90 35.10
C ARG A 133 -24.86 -22.29 36.54
N GLY A 134 -26.13 -22.62 36.76
CA GLY A 134 -26.72 -23.05 38.04
C GLY A 134 -28.14 -22.49 38.16
N GLU A 135 -29.08 -22.95 37.35
CA GLU A 135 -30.06 -24.00 37.70
C GLU A 135 -31.00 -23.59 38.84
N ARG A 136 -32.29 -23.46 38.52
CA ARG A 136 -33.34 -24.29 39.14
C ARG A 136 -34.61 -24.28 38.29
N SER A 137 -34.95 -25.50 37.89
CA SER A 137 -36.15 -25.92 37.18
C SER A 137 -37.41 -25.60 37.98
N ILE A 138 -38.42 -25.02 37.34
CA ILE A 138 -39.81 -25.10 37.79
C ILE A 138 -40.66 -25.46 36.57
N SER A 139 -41.32 -26.61 36.67
CA SER A 139 -42.12 -27.29 35.66
C SER A 139 -43.31 -26.46 35.13
N PRO A 140 -43.88 -26.82 33.96
CA PRO A 140 -44.86 -26.00 33.27
C PRO A 140 -46.27 -26.23 33.82
N GLN A 141 -46.95 -25.15 34.23
CA GLN A 141 -48.37 -25.19 34.56
C GLN A 141 -49.20 -24.71 33.37
N ARG A 142 -49.85 -25.69 32.75
CA ARG A 142 -50.92 -25.60 31.74
C ARG A 142 -52.00 -24.58 32.14
N ARG A 143 -52.23 -23.56 31.33
CA ARG A 143 -53.55 -22.89 31.24
C ARG A 143 -53.84 -22.50 29.78
N GLU A 144 -55.08 -22.79 29.42
CA GLU A 144 -55.70 -22.82 28.10
C GLU A 144 -55.74 -21.45 27.39
N PRO A 145 -55.94 -21.42 26.06
CA PRO A 145 -56.06 -20.20 25.27
C PRO A 145 -57.40 -19.51 25.56
N ARG A 146 -57.39 -18.19 25.78
CA ARG A 146 -58.58 -17.34 25.58
C ARG A 146 -58.36 -16.46 24.37
N GLU A 147 -59.36 -16.49 23.49
CA GLU A 147 -59.46 -15.81 22.21
C GLU A 147 -59.34 -14.28 22.30
N PRO A 148 -58.99 -13.60 21.19
CA PRO A 148 -58.87 -12.15 21.14
C PRO A 148 -60.26 -11.52 20.96
N MET A 149 -60.60 -10.52 21.77
CA MET A 149 -61.66 -9.58 21.41
C MET A 149 -61.03 -8.32 20.78
N ASN A 150 -61.35 -8.15 19.50
CA ASN A 150 -61.24 -6.91 18.76
C ASN A 150 -62.22 -5.86 19.32
N ASP A 151 -61.82 -4.60 19.18
CA ASP A 151 -62.61 -3.39 19.39
C ASP A 151 -63.89 -3.37 18.53
N THR A 152 -65.02 -2.96 19.11
CA THR A 152 -65.88 -1.85 18.63
C THR A 152 -66.82 -1.40 19.74
#